data_AF-A0A930X8I4-F1
#
_entry.id   AF-A0A930X8I4-F1
#
_cell.length_a   1.000
_cell.length_b   1.000
_cell.length_c   1.000
_cell.angle_alpha   90.00
_cell.angle_beta   90.00
_cell.angle_gamma   90.00
#
_symmetry.space_group_name_H-M   'P 1'
#
loop_
_entity.id
_entity.type
_entity.pdbx_description
1 polymer ?
#
loop_
_entity_poly.entity_id
_entity_poly.type
_entity_poly.pdbx_seq_one_letter_code
_entity_poly.pdbx_strand_id
1 'polypeptide(L)' 'MMDEINEENLDAQVVQADDPELLKELMAYAVRFEREDLIEVILEKTMQNSRLVEKLHDFHLQPPLTFSFFDDADLDEPED' A
#
# COMPACT_ATOMS: atom_id res chain seq x y z
N MET A 1 -16.15 11.63 -5.60
CA MET A 1 -15.57 11.33 -6.92
C MET A 1 -14.12 11.02 -6.64
N MET A 2 -13.64 9.81 -6.94
CA MET A 2 -12.20 9.56 -6.90
C MET A 2 -11.64 10.26 -8.13
N ASP A 3 -10.79 11.26 -7.92
CA ASP A 3 -10.14 11.98 -9.00
C ASP A 3 -9.26 11.00 -9.79
N GLU A 4 -9.35 11.06 -11.12
CA GLU A 4 -8.55 10.20 -12.01
C GLU A 4 -7.06 10.40 -11.71
N ILE A 5 -6.36 9.32 -11.34
CA ILE A 5 -4.91 9.35 -11.13
C ILE A 5 -4.25 9.57 -12.49
N ASN A 6 -3.49 10.65 -12.61
CA ASN A 6 -2.76 11.01 -13.82
C ASN A 6 -1.32 11.38 -13.46
N GLU A 7 -0.45 11.47 -14.47
CA GLU A 7 0.99 11.68 -14.25
C GLU A 7 1.30 13.00 -13.52
N GLU A 8 0.50 14.05 -13.75
CA GLU A 8 0.69 15.37 -13.14
C GLU A 8 0.27 15.41 -11.66
N ASN A 9 -0.67 14.56 -11.25
CA ASN A 9 -1.18 14.50 -9.87
C ASN A 9 -0.60 13.34 -9.06
N LEU A 10 0.09 12.39 -9.69
CA LEU A 10 0.61 11.19 -9.05
C LEU A 10 1.54 11.52 -7.87
N ASP A 11 2.46 12.47 -8.03
CA ASP A 11 3.35 12.91 -6.94
C ASP A 11 2.57 13.38 -5.71
N ALA A 12 1.57 14.24 -5.93
CA ALA A 12 0.75 14.79 -4.84
C ALA A 12 -0.06 13.69 -4.15
N GLN A 13 -0.57 12.71 -4.91
CA GLN A 13 -1.32 11.59 -4.37
C GLN A 13 -0.44 10.63 -3.57
N VAL A 14 0.77 10.32 -4.05
CA VAL A 14 1.74 9.48 -3.31
C VAL A 14 2.12 10.10 -1.97
N VAL A 15 2.33 11.41 -1.92
CA VAL A 15 2.66 12.10 -0.67
C VAL A 15 1.50 12.04 0.32
N GLN A 16 0.26 12.20 -0.14
CA GLN A 16 -0.94 12.24 0.70
C GLN A 16 -1.52 10.87 1.04
N ALA A 17 -1.15 9.83 0.29
CA ALA A 17 -1.64 8.48 0.50
C ALA A 17 -0.97 7.84 1.72
N ASP A 18 -1.79 7.46 2.70
CA ASP A 18 -1.42 6.63 3.84
C ASP A 18 -2.20 5.31 3.87
N ASP A 19 -3.22 5.19 3.01
CA ASP A 19 -4.03 3.99 2.82
C ASP A 19 -3.26 2.94 1.99
N PRO A 20 -3.05 1.72 2.51
CA PRO A 20 -2.31 0.68 1.81
C PRO A 20 -2.89 0.30 0.45
N GLU A 21 -4.22 0.33 0.28
CA GLU A 21 -4.84 -0.06 -0.98
C GLU A 21 -4.61 1.00 -2.05
N LEU A 22 -4.77 2.28 -1.69
CA LEU A 22 -4.40 3.40 -2.55
C LEU A 22 -2.90 3.38 -2.91
N LEU A 23 -2.00 3.04 -1.98
CA LEU A 23 -0.56 2.93 -2.27
C LEU A 23 -0.27 1.83 -3.31
N LYS A 24 -1.00 0.71 -3.31
CA LYS A 24 -0.87 -0.33 -4.36
C LYS A 24 -1.33 0.19 -5.71
N GLU A 25 -2.46 0.90 -5.76
CA GLU A 25 -2.95 1.49 -7.01
C GLU A 25 -1.94 2.50 -7.56
N LEU A 26 -1.43 3.40 -6.71
CA LEU A 26 -0.42 4.40 -7.08
C LEU A 26 0.87 3.74 -7.57
N MET A 27 1.27 2.59 -7.03
CA MET A 27 2.42 1.80 -7.51
C MET A 27 2.23 1.37 -8.97
N ALA A 28 1.04 0.87 -9.32
CA ALA A 28 0.74 0.45 -10.68
C ALA A 28 0.80 1.64 -11.67
N TYR A 29 0.35 2.82 -11.25
CA TYR A 29 0.47 4.04 -12.06
C TYR A 29 1.92 4.52 -12.16
N ALA A 30 2.70 4.51 -11.08
CA ALA A 30 4.11 4.90 -11.10
C ALA A 30 4.94 4.01 -12.04
N VAL A 31 4.70 2.70 -12.04
CA VAL A 31 5.32 1.76 -13.00
C VAL A 31 4.89 2.08 -14.43
N ARG A 32 3.60 2.35 -14.67
CA ARG A 32 3.07 2.66 -16.01
C ARG A 32 3.63 3.95 -16.59
N PHE A 33 3.89 4.94 -15.75
CA PHE A 33 4.49 6.22 -16.16
C PHE A 33 6.03 6.22 -16.08
N GLU A 34 6.66 5.08 -15.79
CA GLU A 34 8.12 4.96 -15.67
C GLU A 34 8.74 5.90 -14.61
N ARG A 35 7.97 6.22 -13.56
CA ARG A 35 8.38 7.11 -12.44
C ARG A 35 9.03 6.30 -11.32
N GLU A 36 10.26 5.82 -11.56
CA GLU A 36 11.03 5.04 -10.58
C GLU A 36 11.28 5.78 -9.26
N ASP A 37 11.38 7.11 -9.33
CA ASP A 37 11.51 7.99 -8.17
C ASP A 37 10.31 7.87 -7.21
N LEU A 38 9.11 7.70 -7.75
CA LEU A 38 7.89 7.53 -6.95
C LEU A 38 7.71 6.11 -6.43
N ILE A 39 8.19 5.11 -7.16
CA ILE A 39 8.17 3.71 -6.72
C ILE A 39 8.92 3.57 -5.38
N GLU A 40 10.11 4.18 -5.27
CA GLU A 40 10.91 4.12 -4.05
C GLU A 40 10.15 4.73 -2.85
N VAL A 41 9.50 5.88 -3.04
CA VAL A 41 8.72 6.56 -2.01
C VAL A 41 7.51 5.74 -1.57
N ILE A 42 6.79 5.13 -2.51
CA ILE A 42 5.63 4.28 -2.21
C ILE A 42 6.07 3.03 -1.44
N LEU A 43 7.19 2.40 -1.84
CA LEU A 43 7.75 1.25 -1.14
C LEU A 43 8.15 1.61 0.29
N GLU A 44 8.82 2.75 0.49
CA GLU A 44 9.21 3.21 1.82
C GLU A 44 7.97 3.40 2.72
N LYS A 45 6.93 4.08 2.24
CA LYS A 45 5.66 4.26 2.96
C LYS A 45 5.01 2.92 3.29
N THR A 46 4.99 1.98 2.34
CA THR A 46 4.41 0.64 2.53
C THR A 46 5.17 -0.13 3.62
N MET A 47 6.50 -0.09 3.61
CA MET A 47 7.34 -0.72 4.64
C MET A 47 7.17 -0.09 6.01
N GLN A 48 7.03 1.24 6.08
CA GLN A 48 6.76 1.95 7.33
C GLN A 48 5.42 1.52 7.94
N ASN A 49 4.38 1.40 7.10
CA ASN A 49 3.07 0.88 7.53
C ASN A 49 3.17 -0.56 8.05
N SER A 50 3.86 -1.46 7.35
CA SER A 50 4.04 -2.86 7.80
C SER A 50 4.81 -2.97 9.13
N ARG A 51 5.89 -2.18 9.31
CA ARG A 51 6.61 -2.13 10.60
C ARG A 51 5.76 -1.60 11.74
N LEU A 52 4.83 -0.69 11.45
CA LEU A 52 3.89 -0.18 12.45
C LEU A 52 2.94 -1.29 12.90
N VAL A 53 2.48 -2.13 11.97
CA VAL A 53 1.63 -3.30 12.24
C VAL A 53 2.38 -4.35 13.05
N GLU A 54 3.64 -4.66 12.71
CA GLU A 54 4.47 -5.58 13.49
C GLU A 54 4.63 -5.10 14.94
N LYS A 55 4.90 -3.80 15.15
CA LYS A 55 4.97 -3.24 16.50
C LYS A 55 3.63 -3.28 17.23
N LEU A 56 2.51 -2.99 16.56
CA LEU A 56 1.18 -3.11 17.16
C LEU A 56 0.92 -4.55 17.63
N HIS A 57 1.34 -5.54 16.85
CA HIS A 57 1.27 -6.95 17.22
C HIS A 57 2.14 -7.26 18.45
N ASP A 58 3.38 -6.75 18.52
CA ASP A 58 4.26 -6.89 19.70
C ASP A 58 3.65 -6.30 20.99
N PHE A 59 2.83 -5.25 20.87
CA PHE A 59 2.14 -4.62 22.00
C PHE A 59 0.74 -5.21 22.27
N HIS A 60 0.33 -6.29 21.60
CA HIS A 60 -1.02 -6.86 21.66
C HIS A 60 -2.14 -5.85 21.35
N LEU A 61 -1.84 -4.85 20.53
CA LEU A 61 -2.81 -3.85 20.07
C LEU A 61 -3.38 -4.30 18.72
N GLN A 62 -4.70 -4.37 18.62
CA GLN A 62 -5.33 -4.62 17.32
C GLN A 62 -5.15 -3.39 16.42
N PRO A 63 -4.63 -3.56 15.19
CA PRO A 63 -4.68 -2.49 14.21
C PRO A 63 -6.15 -2.13 13.96
N PRO A 64 -6.50 -0.84 13.80
CA PRO A 64 -7.86 -0.45 13.44
C PRO A 64 -8.28 -1.18 12.17
N LEU A 65 -9.52 -1.67 12.13
CA LEU A 65 -10.13 -2.52 11.09
C LEU A 65 -10.04 -1.97 9.64
N THR A 66 -9.51 -0.78 9.44
CA THR A 66 -9.14 -0.21 8.13
C THR A 66 -7.90 -0.86 7.53
N PHE A 67 -7.11 -1.58 8.32
CA PHE A 67 -5.92 -2.31 7.91
C PHE A 67 -6.27 -3.76 7.54
N SER A 68 -7.08 -3.96 6.51
CA SER A 68 -7.23 -5.29 5.90
C SER A 68 -6.00 -5.57 5.03
N PHE A 69 -4.89 -5.97 5.65
CA PHE A 69 -3.63 -6.20 4.93
C PHE A 69 -3.63 -7.49 4.11
N PHE A 70 -4.50 -8.43 4.42
CA PHE A 70 -4.58 -9.74 3.78
C PHE A 70 -6.00 -10.29 4.00
N ASP A 71 -6.95 -9.91 3.16
CA ASP A 71 -8.15 -10.73 2.99
C ASP A 71 -7.85 -11.65 1.81
N ASP A 72 -7.49 -12.89 2.15
CA ASP A 72 -7.53 -14.09 1.33
C ASP A 72 -6.89 -14.00 -0.07
N ALA A 73 -5.56 -13.93 -0.10
CA ALA A 73 -4.85 -14.81 -1.03
C ALA A 73 -4.99 -16.23 -0.45
N ASP A 74 -6.04 -16.95 -0.87
CA ASP A 74 -6.27 -18.40 -0.75
C ASP A 74 -4.99 -19.19 -1.13
N LEU A 75 -4.02 -19.20 -0.22
CA LEU A 75 -2.80 -19.98 -0.25
C LEU A 75 -2.92 -21.11 0.78
N ASP A 76 -3.95 -21.91 0.63
CA ASP A 76 -4.07 -23.29 1.11
C ASP A 76 -5.05 -23.95 0.12
N GLU A 77 -4.68 -24.84 -0.79
CA GLU A 77 -4.24 -26.21 -0.50
C GLU A 77 -3.71 -26.85 -1.80
N PRO A 78 -2.51 -27.48 -1.83
CA PRO A 78 -2.22 -28.49 -2.84
C PRO A 78 -2.95 -29.79 -2.44
N GLU A 79 -4.04 -30.13 -3.12
CA GLU A 79 -4.56 -31.50 -3.08
C GLU A 79 -3.73 -32.39 -4.03
N ASP A 80 -3.24 -33.51 -3.49
CA ASP A 80 -2.42 -34.55 -4.13
C ASP A 80 -2.95 -35.09 -5.47
#